data_AF-A0A1F8QHQ3-F1
#
_entry.id   AF-A0A1F8QHQ3-F1
#
_cell.length_a   1.000
_cell.length_b   1.000
_cell.length_c   1.000
_cell.angle_alpha   90.00
_cell.angle_beta   90.00
_cell.angle_gamma   90.00
#
_symmetry.space_group_name_H-M   'P 1'
#
loop_
_entity.id
_entity.type
_entity.pdbx_description
1 polymer ?
#
loop_
_entity_poly.entity_id
_entity_poly.type
_entity_poly.pdbx_seq_one_letter_code
_entity_poly.pdbx_strand_id
1 'polypeptide(L)'
;MQTVNHLVHAYKIAPWRIQRQWIGNFLLAVVTLAMIAALYLDVSAQAAIAGREIQDLTSAITTSQQASADLQTQLASLTAASVMEERALSLGFEAMEPDEVEYLLVPGYAPPKPEILTSASLPQLSAPSIPPEYTQSLLDWIDQKINAPLMRRGIP
;
A
#
# COMPACT_ATOMS: atom_id res chain seq x y z
N MET A 1 76.93 -53.09 15.58
CA MET A 1 76.67 -51.93 14.69
C MET A 1 75.18 -51.93 14.39
N GLN A 2 74.48 -50.87 14.78
CA GLN A 2 73.03 -50.84 15.01
C GLN A 2 72.21 -50.59 13.74
N THR A 3 71.09 -51.30 13.66
CA THR A 3 70.20 -51.49 12.52
C THR A 3 69.11 -50.41 12.49
N VAL A 4 69.08 -49.63 11.39
CA VAL A 4 67.92 -49.27 10.54
C VAL A 4 66.62 -48.75 11.20
N ASN A 5 66.23 -47.55 10.77
CA ASN A 5 64.86 -47.00 10.60
C ASN A 5 63.81 -47.29 11.69
N HIS A 6 63.63 -46.34 12.61
CA HIS A 6 62.30 -46.13 13.20
C HIS A 6 61.65 -44.93 12.49
N LEU A 7 60.92 -45.30 11.45
CA LEU A 7 59.91 -44.50 10.78
C LEU A 7 59.04 -43.75 11.80
N VAL A 8 58.94 -42.43 11.61
CA VAL A 8 57.71 -41.63 11.70
C VAL A 8 56.45 -42.46 12.03
N HIS A 9 56.19 -42.72 13.30
CA HIS A 9 54.99 -43.45 13.75
C HIS A 9 54.39 -42.80 14.98
N ALA A 10 53.66 -41.71 14.79
CA ALA A 10 52.50 -41.38 15.63
C ALA A 10 51.65 -40.26 15.02
N TYR A 11 51.39 -40.30 13.70
CA TYR A 11 50.26 -39.56 13.16
C TYR A 11 49.05 -40.51 13.13
N LYS A 12 48.11 -40.31 14.05
CA LYS A 12 46.67 -40.57 13.86
C LYS A 12 45.91 -40.19 15.13
N ILE A 13 45.63 -38.90 15.27
CA ILE A 13 44.44 -38.44 16.00
C ILE A 13 43.25 -39.16 15.36
N ALA A 14 42.46 -39.89 16.14
CA ALA A 14 41.39 -40.75 15.66
C ALA A 14 40.44 -40.01 14.68
N PRO A 15 40.46 -40.33 13.37
CA PRO A 15 39.76 -39.54 12.34
C PRO A 15 38.22 -39.60 12.43
N TRP A 16 37.66 -40.46 13.29
CA TRP A 16 36.23 -40.74 13.40
C TRP A 16 35.38 -39.61 14.04
N ARG A 17 36.01 -38.64 14.71
CA ARG A 17 35.31 -37.46 15.28
C ARG A 17 35.07 -36.37 14.23
N ILE A 18 36.06 -36.16 13.37
CA ILE A 18 36.01 -35.16 12.30
C ILE A 18 34.98 -35.56 11.25
N GLN A 19 34.89 -36.86 10.93
CA GLN A 19 33.85 -37.38 10.01
C GLN A 19 32.43 -37.13 10.53
N ARG A 20 32.17 -37.29 11.83
CA ARG A 20 30.82 -37.05 12.40
C ARG A 20 30.48 -35.57 12.55
N GLN A 21 31.46 -34.72 12.83
CA GLN A 21 31.25 -33.27 12.83
C GLN A 21 30.88 -32.76 11.44
N TRP A 22 31.52 -33.27 10.38
CA TRP A 22 31.16 -32.93 9.00
C TRP A 22 29.74 -33.34 8.63
N ILE A 23 29.31 -34.54 9.02
CA ILE A 23 27.93 -34.99 8.81
C ILE A 23 26.94 -34.09 9.56
N GLY A 24 27.25 -33.74 10.81
CA GLY A 24 26.42 -32.81 11.60
C GLY A 24 26.33 -31.42 10.97
N ASN A 25 27.46 -30.85 10.56
CA ASN A 25 27.49 -29.54 9.89
C ASN A 25 26.76 -29.58 8.54
N PHE A 26 26.92 -30.65 7.77
CA PHE A 26 26.21 -30.81 6.51
C PHE A 26 24.70 -30.88 6.74
N LEU A 27 24.25 -31.67 7.72
CA LEU A 27 22.84 -31.75 8.08
C LEU A 27 22.30 -30.38 8.53
N LEU A 28 23.07 -29.66 9.34
CA LEU A 28 22.69 -28.33 9.83
C LEU A 28 22.58 -27.32 8.67
N ALA A 29 23.52 -27.36 7.71
CA ALA A 29 23.47 -26.54 6.51
C ALA A 29 22.26 -26.87 5.62
N VAL A 30 21.89 -28.15 5.50
CA VAL A 30 20.68 -28.55 4.75
C VAL A 30 19.42 -28.03 5.44
N VAL A 31 19.34 -28.13 6.77
CA VAL A 31 18.19 -27.64 7.54
C VAL A 31 18.07 -26.12 7.43
N THR A 32 19.16 -25.37 7.55
CA THR A 32 19.12 -23.91 7.41
C THR A 32 18.71 -23.50 5.99
N LEU A 33 19.22 -24.19 4.97
CA LEU A 33 18.85 -23.92 3.58
C LEU A 33 17.38 -24.27 3.30
N ALA A 34 16.88 -25.37 3.87
CA ALA A 34 15.45 -25.73 3.81
C ALA A 34 14.57 -24.68 4.50
N MET A 35 15.00 -24.13 5.63
CA MET A 35 14.27 -23.07 6.34
C MET A 35 14.21 -21.78 5.52
N ILE A 36 15.32 -21.38 4.88
CA ILE A 36 15.36 -20.23 3.97
C ILE A 36 14.43 -20.46 2.77
N ALA A 37 14.45 -21.67 2.18
CA ALA A 37 13.59 -22.02 1.06
C ALA A 37 12.09 -21.99 1.45
N ALA A 38 11.74 -22.51 2.63
CA ALA A 38 10.37 -22.47 3.15
C ALA A 38 9.88 -21.03 3.36
N LEU A 39 10.72 -20.17 3.96
CA LEU A 39 10.41 -18.75 4.14
C LEU A 39 10.22 -18.03 2.79
N TYR A 40 11.10 -18.29 1.83
CA TYR A 40 11.00 -17.69 0.51
C TYR A 40 9.71 -18.09 -0.21
N LEU A 41 9.31 -19.35 -0.08
CA LEU A 41 8.08 -19.86 -0.67
C LEU A 41 6.83 -19.24 -0.03
N ASP A 42 6.80 -19.12 1.30
CA ASP A 42 5.69 -18.52 2.05
C ASP A 42 5.47 -17.04 1.67
N VAL A 43 6.55 -16.26 1.61
CA VAL A 43 6.52 -14.85 1.17
C VAL A 43 6.04 -14.74 -0.29
N SER A 44 6.52 -15.61 -1.18
CA SER A 44 6.10 -15.59 -2.59
C SER A 44 4.61 -15.93 -2.78
N ALA A 45 4.10 -16.87 -1.98
CA ALA A 45 2.70 -17.27 -2.03
C ALA A 45 1.79 -16.17 -1.45
N GLN A 46 2.19 -15.56 -0.33
CA GLN A 46 1.43 -14.48 0.29
C GLN A 46 1.40 -13.23 -0.60
N ALA A 47 2.49 -12.90 -1.28
CA ALA A 47 2.54 -11.83 -2.27
C ALA A 47 1.58 -12.09 -3.46
N ALA A 48 1.50 -13.33 -3.93
CA ALA A 48 0.58 -13.70 -5.02
C ALA A 48 -0.90 -13.61 -4.61
N ILE A 49 -1.23 -14.02 -3.38
CA ILE A 49 -2.60 -13.92 -2.84
C ILE A 49 -3.01 -12.46 -2.64
N ALA A 50 -2.15 -11.65 -2.00
CA ALA A 50 -2.42 -10.22 -1.79
C ALA A 50 -2.53 -9.46 -3.13
N GLY A 51 -1.71 -9.82 -4.12
CA GLY A 51 -1.81 -9.26 -5.46
C GLY A 51 -3.16 -9.53 -6.14
N ARG A 52 -3.72 -10.73 -5.96
CA ARG A 52 -5.04 -11.06 -6.51
C ARG A 52 -6.17 -10.25 -5.86
N GLU A 53 -6.13 -10.13 -4.54
CA GLU A 53 -7.12 -9.32 -3.81
C GLU A 53 -7.08 -7.85 -4.23
N ILE A 54 -5.88 -7.28 -4.40
CA ILE A 54 -5.72 -5.92 -4.92
C ILE A 54 -6.30 -5.79 -6.32
N GLN A 55 -6.10 -6.77 -7.19
CA GLN A 55 -6.64 -6.75 -8.54
C GLN A 55 -8.17 -6.80 -8.56
N ASP A 56 -8.76 -7.65 -7.71
CA ASP A 56 -10.21 -7.76 -7.57
C ASP A 56 -10.81 -6.44 -7.02
N LEU A 57 -10.19 -5.84 -6.00
CA LEU A 57 -10.59 -4.54 -5.46
C LEU A 57 -10.46 -3.41 -6.49
N THR A 58 -9.38 -3.40 -7.27
CA THR A 58 -9.17 -2.41 -8.33
C THR A 58 -10.27 -2.54 -9.39
N SER A 59 -10.62 -3.76 -9.79
CA SER A 59 -11.72 -4.01 -10.74
C SER A 59 -13.07 -3.54 -10.21
N ALA A 60 -13.32 -3.70 -8.90
CA ALA A 60 -14.54 -3.20 -8.27
C ALA A 60 -14.60 -1.66 -8.28
N ILE A 61 -13.48 -1.00 -7.97
CA ILE A 61 -13.35 0.46 -8.00
C ILE A 61 -13.62 0.99 -9.40
N THR A 62 -12.98 0.42 -10.43
CA THR A 62 -13.13 0.89 -11.82
C THR A 62 -14.58 0.74 -12.30
N THR A 63 -15.23 -0.37 -11.93
CA THR A 63 -16.64 -0.61 -12.28
C THR A 63 -17.56 0.44 -11.65
N SER A 64 -17.34 0.76 -10.37
CA SER A 64 -18.12 1.78 -9.66
C SER A 64 -17.91 3.20 -10.21
N GLN A 65 -16.66 3.53 -10.56
CA GLN A 65 -16.31 4.81 -11.18
C GLN A 65 -16.97 4.97 -12.55
N GLN A 66 -16.94 3.91 -13.37
CA GLN A 66 -17.58 3.91 -14.68
C GLN A 66 -19.09 4.12 -14.56
N ALA A 67 -19.77 3.40 -13.67
CA ALA A 67 -21.19 3.59 -13.42
C ALA A 67 -21.54 5.02 -12.97
N SER A 68 -20.70 5.61 -12.11
CA SER A 68 -20.88 6.99 -11.67
C SER A 68 -20.73 8.00 -12.81
N ALA A 69 -19.73 7.81 -13.67
CA ALA A 69 -19.50 8.66 -14.84
C ALA A 69 -20.65 8.57 -15.86
N ASP A 70 -21.18 7.36 -16.07
CA ASP A 70 -22.34 7.13 -16.95
C ASP A 70 -23.59 7.82 -16.40
N LEU A 71 -23.84 7.73 -15.09
CA LEU A 71 -24.95 8.43 -14.43
C LEU A 71 -24.80 9.95 -14.50
N GLN A 72 -23.58 10.46 -14.29
CA GLN A 72 -23.31 11.90 -14.39
C GLN A 72 -23.54 12.41 -15.81
N THR A 73 -23.15 11.63 -16.82
CA THR A 73 -23.40 11.95 -18.23
C THR A 73 -24.90 11.95 -18.54
N GLN A 74 -25.65 10.98 -18.02
CA GLN A 74 -27.11 10.94 -18.15
C GLN A 74 -27.76 12.15 -17.48
N LEU A 75 -27.37 12.49 -16.26
CA LEU A 75 -27.87 13.69 -15.57
C LEU A 75 -27.58 14.95 -16.38
N ALA A 76 -26.33 15.13 -16.82
CA ALA A 76 -25.95 16.27 -17.64
C ALA A 76 -26.76 16.36 -18.94
N SER A 77 -27.08 15.23 -19.57
CA SER A 77 -27.92 15.20 -20.77
C SER A 77 -29.37 15.61 -20.47
N LEU A 78 -29.94 15.15 -19.34
CA LEU A 78 -31.33 15.45 -18.96
C LEU A 78 -31.50 16.89 -18.45
N THR A 79 -30.48 17.43 -17.80
CA THR A 79 -30.45 18.82 -17.30
C THR A 79 -29.75 19.76 -18.26
N ALA A 80 -29.46 19.34 -19.49
CA ALA A 80 -28.91 20.21 -20.50
C ALA A 80 -29.93 21.31 -20.83
N ALA A 81 -29.46 22.55 -20.97
CA ALA A 81 -30.31 23.69 -21.26
C ALA A 81 -31.18 23.46 -22.51
N SER A 82 -30.62 22.83 -23.55
CA SER A 82 -31.35 22.48 -24.78
C SER A 82 -32.50 21.49 -24.53
N VAL A 83 -32.30 20.48 -23.68
CA VAL A 83 -33.33 19.49 -23.34
C VAL A 83 -34.42 20.11 -22.46
N MET A 84 -34.04 21.03 -21.57
CA MET A 84 -34.99 21.79 -20.76
C MET A 84 -35.80 22.77 -21.61
N GLU A 85 -35.17 23.43 -22.58
CA GLU A 85 -35.82 24.34 -23.54
C GLU A 85 -36.82 23.58 -24.41
N GLU A 86 -36.40 22.45 -25.01
CA GLU A 86 -37.30 21.60 -25.81
C GLU A 86 -38.52 21.13 -24.98
N ARG A 87 -38.29 20.73 -23.72
CA ARG A 87 -39.38 20.38 -22.80
C ARG A 87 -40.28 21.57 -22.51
N ALA A 88 -39.72 22.76 -22.27
CA ALA A 88 -40.50 23.97 -22.01
C ALA A 88 -41.39 24.33 -23.22
N LEU A 89 -40.84 24.30 -24.43
CA LEU A 89 -41.59 24.50 -25.67
C LEU A 89 -42.71 23.46 -25.83
N SER A 90 -42.44 22.18 -25.51
CA SER A 90 -43.46 21.13 -25.57
C SER A 90 -44.61 21.30 -24.57
N LEU A 91 -44.37 22.02 -23.47
CA LEU A 91 -45.37 22.36 -22.46
C LEU A 91 -46.12 23.66 -22.80
N GLY A 92 -45.80 24.32 -23.91
CA GLY A 92 -46.42 25.56 -24.35
C GLY A 92 -45.81 26.82 -23.73
N PHE A 93 -44.64 26.71 -23.11
CA PHE A 93 -43.87 27.89 -22.72
C PHE A 93 -43.23 28.53 -23.97
N GLU A 94 -43.10 29.85 -23.95
CA GLU A 94 -42.47 30.64 -25.00
C GLU A 94 -41.31 31.44 -24.41
N ALA A 95 -40.32 31.77 -25.25
CA ALA A 95 -39.21 32.60 -24.82
C ALA A 95 -39.71 34.04 -24.55
N MET A 96 -39.49 34.55 -23.33
CA MET A 96 -39.87 35.92 -22.97
C MET A 96 -38.99 36.94 -23.68
N GLU A 97 -39.59 38.00 -24.20
CA GLU A 97 -38.84 39.14 -24.72
C GLU A 97 -38.36 40.04 -23.56
N PRO A 98 -37.25 40.80 -23.73
CA PRO A 98 -36.68 41.63 -22.66
C PRO A 98 -37.61 42.70 -22.09
N ASP A 99 -38.70 43.07 -22.79
CA ASP A 99 -39.69 44.05 -22.32
C ASP A 99 -40.80 43.44 -21.46
N GLU A 100 -40.93 42.11 -21.43
CA GLU A 100 -41.92 41.36 -20.62
C GLU A 100 -41.39 41.00 -19.22
N VAL A 101 -40.13 41.33 -18.93
CA VAL A 101 -39.46 40.94 -17.67
C VAL A 101 -39.78 41.94 -16.55
N GLU A 102 -40.65 41.54 -15.63
CA GLU A 102 -40.93 42.30 -14.41
C GLU A 102 -40.01 41.87 -13.26
N TYR A 103 -39.23 42.81 -12.71
CA TYR A 103 -38.29 42.53 -11.62
C TYR A 103 -38.95 42.80 -10.26
N LEU A 104 -39.16 41.74 -9.46
CA LEU A 104 -39.63 41.84 -8.08
C LEU A 104 -38.44 41.82 -7.10
N LEU A 105 -38.29 42.88 -6.29
CA LEU A 105 -37.32 42.89 -5.20
C LEU A 105 -37.86 42.07 -4.03
N VAL A 106 -37.22 40.92 -3.75
CA VAL A 106 -37.54 40.09 -2.59
C VAL A 106 -36.64 40.50 -1.41
N PRO A 107 -37.18 41.10 -0.34
CA PRO A 107 -36.39 41.46 0.85
C PRO A 107 -35.79 40.21 1.49
N GLY A 108 -34.47 40.21 1.71
CA GLY A 108 -33.75 39.06 2.30
C GLY A 108 -33.26 38.02 1.30
N TYR A 109 -33.37 38.26 -0.02
CA TYR A 109 -32.76 37.38 -1.03
C TYR A 109 -31.24 37.40 -0.92
N ALA A 110 -30.66 36.27 -0.50
CA ALA A 110 -29.23 36.01 -0.54
C ALA A 110 -28.93 35.19 -1.82
N PRO A 111 -28.18 35.73 -2.81
CA PRO A 111 -27.89 34.99 -4.03
C PRO A 111 -27.16 33.68 -3.70
N PRO A 112 -27.51 32.55 -4.37
CA PRO A 112 -26.82 31.29 -4.20
C PRO A 112 -25.32 31.51 -4.46
N LYS A 113 -24.48 31.19 -3.47
CA LYS A 113 -23.03 31.21 -3.67
C LYS A 113 -22.69 30.14 -4.71
N PRO A 114 -21.95 30.44 -5.79
CA PRO A 114 -21.64 29.46 -6.82
C PRO A 114 -20.93 28.25 -6.18
N GLU A 115 -21.56 27.08 -6.32
CA GLU A 115 -21.20 25.80 -5.68
C GLU A 115 -19.84 25.23 -6.16
N ILE A 116 -19.22 25.90 -7.14
CA ILE A 116 -17.92 25.54 -7.74
C ILE A 116 -16.79 25.49 -6.70
N LEU A 117 -16.98 26.00 -5.48
CA LEU A 117 -15.94 26.04 -4.43
C LEU A 117 -16.20 25.14 -3.21
N THR A 118 -17.30 24.36 -3.17
CA THR A 118 -17.65 23.55 -1.98
C THR A 118 -17.57 22.04 -2.19
N SER A 119 -17.58 21.54 -3.43
CA SER A 119 -17.50 20.10 -3.74
C SER A 119 -16.10 19.60 -4.07
N ALA A 120 -15.16 20.50 -4.38
CA ALA A 120 -13.75 20.17 -4.34
C ALA A 120 -13.35 20.09 -2.87
N SER A 121 -13.55 18.92 -2.25
CA SER A 121 -12.70 18.52 -1.13
C SER A 121 -11.28 18.62 -1.69
N LEU A 122 -10.60 19.75 -1.47
CA LEU A 122 -9.14 19.79 -1.56
C LEU A 122 -8.71 18.54 -0.83
N PRO A 123 -7.94 17.62 -1.45
CA PRO A 123 -7.44 16.48 -0.73
C PRO A 123 -6.80 17.08 0.50
N GLN A 124 -7.42 16.86 1.66
CA GLN A 124 -6.78 17.23 2.89
C GLN A 124 -5.54 16.38 2.83
N LEU A 125 -4.40 17.02 2.56
CA LEU A 125 -3.08 16.46 2.76
C LEU A 125 -2.98 16.26 4.27
N SER A 126 -3.81 15.38 4.81
CA SER A 126 -3.56 14.63 6.00
C SER A 126 -2.27 13.94 5.64
N ALA A 127 -1.15 14.59 5.96
CA ALA A 127 0.13 13.93 5.99
C ALA A 127 -0.17 12.62 6.71
N PRO A 128 -0.02 11.46 6.05
CA PRO A 128 -0.24 10.20 6.73
C PRO A 128 0.57 10.31 8.02
N SER A 129 -0.06 10.07 9.16
CA SER A 129 0.63 10.05 10.45
C SER A 129 1.50 8.80 10.44
N ILE A 130 2.54 8.84 9.61
CA ILE A 130 3.53 7.80 9.45
C ILE A 130 4.21 7.75 10.81
N PRO A 131 4.10 6.62 11.53
CA PRO A 131 4.80 6.47 12.80
C PRO A 131 6.28 6.78 12.58
N PRO A 132 6.96 7.48 13.52
CA PRO A 132 8.30 8.01 13.29
C PRO A 132 9.33 6.92 12.93
N GLU A 133 9.05 5.67 13.33
CA GLU A 133 9.82 4.47 12.98
C GLU A 133 9.89 4.16 11.48
N TYR A 134 8.97 4.68 10.65
CA TYR A 134 9.00 4.56 9.19
C TYR A 134 9.57 5.80 8.48
N THR A 135 9.78 6.91 9.20
CA THR A 135 10.48 8.10 8.69
C THR A 135 11.95 8.16 9.11
N GLN A 136 12.38 7.31 10.04
CA GLN A 136 13.79 7.24 10.45
C GLN A 136 14.65 6.57 9.37
N SER A 137 15.89 7.03 9.22
CA SER A 137 16.87 6.35 8.38
C SER A 137 17.19 4.98 8.96
N LEU A 138 17.31 3.95 8.09
CA LEU A 138 17.70 2.60 8.49
C LEU A 138 19.02 2.59 9.29
N LEU A 139 19.95 3.50 8.97
CA LEU A 139 21.22 3.61 9.67
C LEU A 139 21.04 4.15 11.10
N ASP A 140 20.14 5.11 11.30
CA ASP A 140 19.80 5.68 12.61
C ASP A 140 19.13 4.64 13.52
N TRP A 141 18.22 3.84 12.95
CA TRP A 141 17.60 2.72 13.66
C TRP A 141 18.64 1.67 14.09
N ILE A 142 19.58 1.34 13.20
CA ILE A 142 20.67 0.39 13.49
C ILE A 142 21.56 0.93 14.61
N ASP A 143 21.98 2.19 14.55
CA ASP A 143 22.81 2.82 15.58
C ASP A 143 22.09 2.85 16.93
N GLN A 144 20.79 3.16 16.95
CA GLN A 144 20.00 3.13 18.19
C GLN A 144 19.89 1.71 18.76
N LYS A 145 19.79 0.68 17.92
CA LYS A 145 19.70 -0.72 18.37
C LYS A 145 21.03 -1.27 18.87
N ILE A 146 22.14 -0.89 18.25
CA ILE A 146 23.49 -1.35 18.60
C ILE A 146 24.02 -0.59 19.82
N ASN A 147 23.76 0.72 19.89
CA ASN A 147 24.21 1.56 21.00
C ASN A 147 23.20 1.64 22.15
N ALA A 148 22.06 0.92 22.07
CA ALA A 148 21.15 0.78 23.19
C ALA A 148 21.95 0.23 24.39
N PRO A 149 22.23 1.04 25.42
CA PRO A 149 22.97 0.56 26.57
C PRO A 149 22.14 -0.58 27.15
N LEU A 150 22.77 -1.74 27.35
CA LEU A 150 22.18 -2.84 28.11
C LEU A 150 21.84 -2.28 29.48
N MET A 151 20.61 -1.77 29.61
CA MET A 151 20.14 -1.16 30.83
C MET A 151 20.08 -2.30 31.84
N ARG A 152 21.14 -2.31 32.65
CA ARG A 152 21.47 -3.26 33.69
C ARG A 152 20.19 -3.59 34.44
N ARG A 153 19.75 -4.83 34.27
CA ARG A 153 18.69 -5.48 35.03
C ARG A 153 18.85 -5.15 36.51
N GLY A 154 17.99 -4.27 37.00
CA GLY A 154 17.81 -3.92 38.40
C GLY A 154 16.32 -3.86 38.66
N ILE A 155 15.77 -4.98 39.10
CA ILE A 155 14.48 -5.08 39.80
C ILE A 155 14.86 -5.59 41.21
N PRO A 156 14.11 -5.32 42.29
CA PRO A 156 13.10 -4.28 42.53
C PRO A 156 13.65 -3.07 43.31
#